data_AF-A0A2G8SY62-F1
#
_entry.id   AF-A0A2G8SY62-F1
#
_cell.length_a   1.000
_cell.length_b   1.000
_cell.length_c   1.000
_cell.angle_alpha   90.00
_cell.angle_beta   90.00
_cell.angle_gamma   90.00
#
_symmetry.space_group_name_H-M   'P 1'
#
loop_
_entity.id
_entity.type
_entity.pdbx_description
1 polymer ?
#
loop_
_entity_poly.entity_id
_entity_poly.type
_entity_poly.pdbx_seq_one_letter_code
_entity_poly.pdbx_strand_id
1 'polypeptide(L)'
;MDRYITHPTKEQVRAYMAKRESAHRPPPPPAEIRRELNWRLQPCDNDSVLFQFCLLPSAYSQLTAQVLLNWIFAPSHALRAPRSSK
;
A
#
# COMPACT_ATOMS: atom_id res chain seq x y z
N MET A 1 7.48 -17.39 5.09
CA MET A 1 7.09 -16.10 4.45
C MET A 1 7.72 -16.13 3.07
N ASP A 2 7.01 -16.73 2.12
CA ASP A 2 7.61 -17.12 0.85
C ASP A 2 7.45 -15.97 -0.14
N ARG A 3 8.59 -15.37 -0.49
CA ARG A 3 8.69 -14.35 -1.52
C ARG A 3 8.67 -15.07 -2.86
N TYR A 4 7.60 -14.93 -3.62
CA TYR A 4 7.55 -15.46 -4.98
C TYR A 4 8.45 -14.62 -5.89
N ILE A 5 9.47 -15.26 -6.45
CA ILE A 5 10.37 -14.65 -7.43
C ILE A 5 9.83 -15.03 -8.81
N THR A 6 9.39 -14.04 -9.58
CA THR A 6 9.04 -14.26 -10.99
C THR A 6 10.32 -14.51 -11.77
N HIS A 7 10.62 -15.77 -12.05
CA HIS A 7 11.78 -16.15 -12.85
C HIS A 7 11.41 -16.11 -14.35
N PRO A 8 12.06 -15.28 -15.16
CA PRO A 8 11.82 -15.25 -16.60
C PRO A 8 12.31 -16.55 -17.25
N THR A 9 11.67 -16.95 -18.34
CA THR A 9 12.11 -18.13 -19.09
C THR A 9 13.41 -17.84 -19.84
N LYS A 10 14.21 -18.88 -20.11
CA LYS A 10 15.48 -18.74 -20.84
C LYS A 10 15.26 -18.11 -22.22
N GLU A 11 14.13 -18.40 -22.85
CA GLU A 11 13.71 -17.90 -24.16
C GLU A 11 13.45 -16.39 -24.12
N GLN A 12 12.79 -15.88 -23.07
CA GLN A 12 12.56 -14.45 -22.87
C GLN A 12 13.88 -13.70 -22.69
N VAL A 13 14.81 -14.25 -21.91
CA VAL A 13 16.16 -13.68 -21.73
C VAL A 13 16.90 -13.66 -23.07
N ARG A 14 16.83 -14.74 -23.86
CA ARG A 14 17.48 -14.85 -25.17
C ARG A 14 16.94 -13.82 -26.17
N ALA A 15 15.63 -13.65 -26.25
CA ALA A 15 15.00 -12.64 -27.11
C ALA A 15 15.36 -11.20 -26.69
N TYR A 16 15.41 -10.94 -25.39
CA TYR A 16 15.84 -9.65 -24.84
C TYR A 16 17.29 -9.32 -25.20
N MET A 17 18.21 -10.29 -25.04
CA MET A 17 19.62 -10.12 -25.39
C MET A 17 19.81 -9.94 -26.90
N ALA A 18 19.09 -10.70 -27.74
CA ALA A 18 19.15 -10.57 -29.20
C ALA A 18 18.68 -9.18 -29.68
N LYS A 19 17.62 -8.62 -29.08
CA LYS A 19 17.15 -7.26 -29.36
C LYS A 19 18.15 -6.18 -28.90
N ARG A 20 18.95 -6.46 -27.86
CA ARG A 20 19.97 -5.53 -27.33
C ARG A 20 21.25 -5.57 -28.16
N GLU A 21 21.64 -6.74 -28.63
CA GLU A 21 22.81 -6.96 -29.48
C GLU A 21 22.67 -6.20 -30.81
N SER A 22 21.48 -6.22 -31.41
CA SER A 22 21.20 -5.41 -32.62
C SER A 22 21.33 -3.90 -32.38
N ALA A 23 21.15 -3.44 -31.14
CA ALA A 23 21.27 -2.03 -30.75
C ALA A 23 22.69 -1.62 -30.30
N HIS A 24 23.70 -2.52 -30.35
CA HIS A 24 25.09 -2.27 -29.94
C HIS A 24 25.25 -1.56 -28.57
N ARG A 25 24.34 -1.83 -27.63
CA ARG A 25 24.38 -1.20 -26.30
C ARG A 25 25.36 -1.93 -25.38
N PRO A 26 26.03 -1.21 -24.46
CA PRO A 26 26.86 -1.83 -23.43
C PRO A 26 26.05 -2.80 -22.54
N PRO A 27 26.72 -3.74 -21.86
CA PRO A 27 26.06 -4.72 -21.00
C PRO A 27 25.25 -4.00 -19.91
N PRO A 28 23.95 -4.29 -19.78
CA PRO A 28 23.11 -3.61 -18.81
C PRO A 28 23.49 -3.97 -17.38
N PRO A 29 23.30 -3.06 -16.42
CA PRO A 29 23.33 -3.41 -15.02
C PRO A 29 22.23 -4.45 -14.73
N PRO A 30 22.47 -5.43 -13.83
CA PRO A 30 21.50 -6.48 -13.52
C PRO A 30 20.12 -5.96 -13.10
N ALA A 31 20.07 -4.76 -12.51
CA ALA A 31 18.83 -4.10 -12.13
C ALA A 31 17.92 -3.75 -13.34
N GLU A 32 18.51 -3.40 -14.49
CA GLU A 32 17.75 -3.07 -15.69
C GLU A 32 17.15 -4.32 -16.32
N ILE A 33 17.92 -5.42 -16.38
CA ILE A 33 17.44 -6.73 -16.83
C ILE A 33 16.27 -7.19 -15.96
N ARG A 34 16.40 -7.04 -14.63
CA ARG A 34 15.34 -7.38 -13.67
C ARG A 34 14.07 -6.58 -13.91
N ARG A 35 14.19 -5.32 -14.30
CA ARG A 35 13.06 -4.45 -14.60
C ARG A 35 12.36 -4.83 -15.91
N GLU A 36 13.14 -5.01 -16.98
CA GLU A 36 12.64 -5.30 -18.33
C GLU A 36 12.00 -6.68 -18.45
N LEU A 37 12.57 -7.67 -17.77
CA LEU A 37 12.03 -9.04 -17.74
C LEU A 37 10.98 -9.24 -16.64
N ASN A 38 10.58 -8.16 -15.96
CA ASN A 38 9.70 -8.18 -14.80
C ASN A 38 10.14 -9.20 -13.72
N TRP A 39 11.46 -9.45 -13.64
CA TRP A 39 12.10 -10.28 -12.63
C TRP A 39 12.24 -9.47 -11.34
N ARG A 40 11.08 -9.21 -10.73
CA ARG A 40 10.94 -8.54 -9.45
C ARG A 40 10.53 -9.56 -8.40
N LEU A 41 10.88 -9.29 -7.14
CA LEU A 41 10.18 -9.94 -6.04
C LEU A 41 8.75 -9.42 -6.08
N GLN A 42 7.79 -10.30 -6.33
CA GLN A 42 6.40 -9.93 -6.13
C GLN A 42 6.21 -9.69 -4.63
N PRO A 43 5.60 -8.57 -4.22
CA PRO A 43 5.14 -8.43 -2.84
C PRO A 43 4.32 -9.67 -2.51
N CYS A 44 4.59 -10.28 -1.35
CA CYS A 44 3.79 -11.42 -0.94
C CYS A 44 2.35 -10.89 -0.79
N ASP A 45 1.34 -11.61 -1.28
CA ASP A 45 -0.06 -11.18 -1.14
C ASP A 45 -0.46 -10.92 0.33
N ASN A 46 0.34 -11.37 1.30
CA ASN A 46 0.17 -11.01 2.71
C ASN A 46 0.36 -9.52 3.01
N ASP A 47 1.17 -8.78 2.25
CA ASP A 47 1.43 -7.37 2.53
C ASP A 47 0.14 -6.54 2.32
N SER A 48 -0.60 -6.80 1.24
CA SER A 48 -1.90 -6.17 0.98
C SER A 48 -2.97 -6.58 1.99
N VAL A 49 -2.95 -7.83 2.45
CA VAL A 49 -3.84 -8.34 3.52
C VAL A 49 -3.56 -7.61 4.84
N LEU A 50 -2.30 -7.43 5.24
CA LEU A 50 -1.98 -6.71 6.48
C LEU A 50 -2.37 -5.22 6.39
N PHE A 51 -2.16 -4.57 5.25
CA PHE A 51 -2.67 -3.21 5.02
C PHE A 51 -4.20 -3.18 5.13
N GLN A 52 -4.90 -4.16 4.57
CA GLN A 52 -6.35 -4.19 4.58
C GLN A 52 -6.94 -4.49 5.96
N PHE A 53 -6.37 -5.46 6.68
CA PHE A 53 -6.92 -5.96 7.94
C PHE A 53 -6.39 -5.22 9.18
N CYS A 54 -5.27 -4.49 9.11
CA CYS A 54 -4.74 -3.75 10.26
C CYS A 54 -4.88 -2.23 10.10
N LEU A 55 -4.72 -1.71 8.88
CA LEU A 55 -4.71 -0.27 8.64
C LEU A 55 -6.12 0.33 8.50
N LEU A 56 -7.06 -0.39 7.88
CA LEU A 56 -8.45 0.09 7.80
C LEU A 56 -9.13 0.12 9.19
N PRO A 57 -9.09 -0.96 10.02
CA PRO A 57 -9.76 -0.93 11.32
C PRO A 57 -9.19 0.12 12.27
N SER A 58 -7.86 0.34 12.25
CA SER A 58 -7.23 1.37 13.07
C SER A 58 -7.70 2.78 12.71
N ALA A 59 -7.89 3.08 11.42
CA ALA A 59 -8.48 4.34 10.98
C ALA A 59 -9.93 4.51 11.52
N TYR A 60 -10.75 3.47 11.48
CA TYR A 60 -12.11 3.51 12.05
C TYR A 60 -12.13 3.66 13.57
N SER A 61 -11.23 2.96 14.28
CA SER A 61 -11.09 3.11 15.74
C SER A 61 -10.68 4.53 16.12
N GLN A 62 -9.78 5.15 15.35
CA GLN A 62 -9.33 6.52 15.61
C GLN A 62 -10.47 7.54 15.42
N LEU A 63 -11.27 7.42 14.36
CA LEU A 63 -12.45 8.26 14.16
C LEU A 63 -13.49 8.05 15.28
N THR A 64 -13.72 6.81 15.68
CA THR A 64 -14.65 6.47 16.77
C THR A 64 -14.20 7.09 18.08
N ALA A 65 -12.90 7.00 18.40
CA ALA A 65 -12.33 7.63 19.59
C ALA A 65 -12.47 9.17 19.56
N GLN A 66 -12.22 9.80 18.41
CA GLN A 66 -12.42 11.25 18.24
C GLN A 66 -13.88 11.66 18.45
N VAL A 67 -14.82 10.92 17.86
CA VAL A 67 -16.26 11.15 18.06
C VAL A 67 -16.59 11.02 19.55
N LEU A 68 -16.17 9.93 20.19
CA LEU A 68 -16.48 9.66 21.60
C LEU A 68 -15.89 10.73 22.55
N LEU A 69 -14.65 11.16 22.31
CA LEU A 69 -14.04 12.27 23.03
C LEU A 69 -14.81 13.58 22.78
N ASN A 70 -15.20 13.84 21.54
CA ASN A 70 -16.02 15.01 21.23
C ASN A 70 -17.38 14.96 21.94
N TRP A 71 -17.97 13.78 22.18
CA TRP A 71 -19.19 13.64 22.99
C TRP A 71 -18.95 13.85 24.48
N ILE A 72 -17.85 13.33 25.03
CA ILE A 72 -17.49 13.47 26.45
C ILE A 72 -17.16 14.93 26.79
N PHE A 73 -16.46 15.60 25.88
CA PHE A 73 -16.01 16.99 26.06
C PHE A 73 -16.89 17.99 25.31
N ALA A 74 -17.96 17.55 24.64
CA ALA A 74 -18.97 18.45 24.10
C ALA A 74 -19.44 19.32 25.26
N PRO A 75 -19.35 20.65 25.15
CA PRO A 75 -19.80 21.49 26.23
C PRO A 75 -21.30 21.25 26.36
N SER A 76 -21.74 20.97 27.58
CA SER A 76 -23.13 20.75 27.94
C SER A 76 -23.93 22.05 27.79
N HIS A 77 -24.10 22.52 26.56
CA HIS A 77 -24.93 23.67 26.23
C HIS A 77 -26.43 23.33 26.29
N ALA A 78 -26.80 22.06 26.50
CA ALA A 78 -28.18 21.58 26.45
C ALA A 78 -28.91 21.61 27.81
N LEU A 79 -28.43 22.38 28.80
CA LEU A 79 -29.20 22.65 30.02
C LEU A 79 -29.25 24.15 30.34
N ARG A 80 -29.43 25.01 29.33
CA ARG A 80 -29.98 26.35 29.60
C ARG A 80 -31.50 26.26 29.57
N ALA A 81 -32.08 25.97 30.74
CA ALA A 81 -33.50 26.08 31.00
C ALA A 81 -34.02 27.46 30.51
N PRO A 82 -35.16 27.54 29.81
CA PRO A 82 -35.80 28.82 29.57
C PRO A 82 -36.33 29.35 30.91
N ARG A 83 -35.58 30.27 31.52
CA ARG A 83 -36.15 31.23 32.48
C ARG A 83 -36.95 32.26 31.68
N SER A 84 -38.27 32.18 31.77
CA SER A 84 -39.20 33.27 31.49
C SER A 84 -40.38 33.04 32.44
N SER A 85 -40.54 33.73 33.57
CA SER A 85 -40.76 35.17 33.78
C SER A 85 -41.86 35.74 32.88
N LYS A 86 -43.12 35.42 33.21
CA LYS A 86 -44.13 36.37 33.69
C LYS A 86 -45.41 35.63 34.04
#